data_AF-A0A352NEZ0-F1
#
_entry.id   AF-A0A352NEZ0-F1
#
_cell.length_a   1.000
_cell.length_b   1.000
_cell.length_c   1.000
_cell.angle_alpha   90.00
_cell.angle_beta   90.00
_cell.angle_gamma   90.00
#
_symmetry.space_group_name_H-M   'P 1'
#
loop_
_entity.id
_entity.type
_entity.pdbx_description
1 polymer ?
#
loop_
_entity_poly.entity_id
_entity_poly.type
_entity_poly.pdbx_seq_one_letter_code
_entity_poly.pdbx_strand_id
1 'polypeptide(L)'
;MLNYGFLGLNPLNYHDLNLWKFDEKGNILDGKGKSHGIPQQAVLNSKMTQLSHSFKVQMEALGVLKKTLTESAGGLSSSEKIYLDSAQALAIVSTAGAEFQLAMTNVIQVYQNGIKETENLWMKTLSDAVAVGSQLEKWEVYAALESVGFTENNIVGIPTQLYQHKMDQVKQMSDKFKQLEREIKEKISELLARDAELAQELKG
;
A
#
# COMPACT_ATOMS: atom_id res chain seq x y z
N MET A 1 21.54 -34.60 -2.01
CA MET A 1 20.54 -33.55 -2.27
C MET A 1 20.99 -32.31 -1.53
N LEU A 2 21.29 -31.26 -2.28
CA LEU A 2 22.01 -30.09 -1.76
C LEU A 2 21.07 -29.18 -0.97
N ASN A 3 21.52 -28.85 0.24
CA ASN A 3 20.98 -27.86 1.16
C ASN A 3 21.32 -26.46 0.64
N TYR A 4 20.31 -25.67 0.29
CA TYR A 4 20.47 -24.24 0.03
C TYR A 4 19.68 -23.46 1.09
N GLY A 5 20.36 -23.22 2.21
CA GLY A 5 19.95 -22.24 3.20
C GLY A 5 19.94 -20.82 2.60
N PHE A 6 19.04 -20.00 3.12
CA PHE A 6 18.90 -18.56 2.85
C PHE A 6 20.26 -17.84 2.85
N LEU A 7 20.77 -17.53 1.66
CA LEU A 7 21.88 -16.61 1.44
C LEU A 7 21.26 -15.28 0.98
N GLY A 8 21.48 -14.20 1.74
CA GLY A 8 20.86 -12.88 1.56
C GLY A 8 21.00 -12.25 0.18
N LEU A 9 20.22 -12.74 -0.79
CA LEU A 9 20.11 -12.23 -2.15
C LEU A 9 18.77 -11.49 -2.32
N ASN A 10 18.82 -10.46 -3.15
CA ASN A 10 17.70 -9.57 -3.46
C ASN A 10 16.48 -10.39 -3.98
N PRO A 11 15.29 -10.28 -3.36
CA PRO A 11 14.11 -11.09 -3.72
C PRO A 11 13.53 -10.80 -5.12
N LEU A 12 14.14 -9.90 -5.89
CA LEU A 12 13.75 -9.58 -7.28
C LEU A 12 14.24 -10.61 -8.33
N ASN A 13 15.06 -11.60 -7.97
CA ASN A 13 15.70 -12.51 -8.93
C ASN A 13 15.19 -13.97 -8.91
N TYR A 14 14.19 -14.31 -8.11
CA TYR A 14 13.65 -15.68 -8.05
C TYR A 14 12.15 -15.68 -8.35
N HIS A 15 11.81 -15.89 -9.62
CA HIS A 15 10.46 -16.06 -10.12
C HIS A 15 10.08 -17.55 -10.17
N ASP A 16 10.04 -18.21 -9.01
CA ASP A 16 9.48 -19.55 -8.90
C ASP A 16 8.13 -19.46 -8.18
N LEU A 17 7.06 -19.88 -8.85
CA LEU A 17 5.67 -19.90 -8.33
C LEU A 17 5.56 -20.69 -7.02
N ASN A 18 6.48 -21.63 -6.77
CA ASN A 18 6.55 -22.40 -5.53
C ASN A 18 6.99 -21.59 -4.29
N LEU A 19 7.50 -20.37 -4.48
CA LEU A 19 7.94 -19.50 -3.38
C LEU A 19 6.76 -18.75 -2.74
N TRP A 20 5.65 -18.63 -3.46
CA TRP A 20 4.45 -17.95 -2.96
C TRP A 20 3.57 -18.98 -2.29
N LYS A 21 3.60 -18.98 -0.96
CA LYS A 21 2.75 -19.85 -0.16
C LYS A 21 1.56 -19.06 0.34
N PHE A 22 0.39 -19.64 0.23
CA PHE A 22 -0.84 -19.07 0.79
C PHE A 22 -1.30 -19.94 1.96
N ASP A 23 -1.85 -19.32 2.99
CA ASP A 23 -2.53 -20.07 4.05
C ASP A 23 -3.89 -20.59 3.56
N GLU A 24 -4.53 -21.46 4.35
CA GLU A 24 -5.84 -22.05 4.03
C GLU A 24 -6.96 -21.00 3.86
N LYS A 25 -6.73 -19.76 4.29
CA LYS A 25 -7.67 -18.63 4.14
C LYS A 25 -7.34 -17.79 2.90
N GLY A 26 -6.31 -18.16 2.14
CA GLY A 26 -5.85 -17.47 0.94
C GLY A 26 -5.02 -16.20 1.21
N ASN A 27 -4.45 -16.06 2.41
CA ASN A 27 -3.53 -14.96 2.73
C ASN A 27 -2.10 -15.33 2.32
N ILE A 28 -1.29 -14.34 1.95
CA ILE A 28 0.11 -14.58 1.56
C ILE A 28 0.96 -14.87 2.79
N LEU A 29 1.71 -15.96 2.76
CA LEU A 29 2.77 -16.27 3.72
C LEU A 29 4.07 -15.62 3.23
N ASP A 30 4.73 -14.86 4.10
CA ASP A 30 6.10 -14.42 3.80
C ASP A 30 7.09 -15.60 3.84
N GLY A 31 8.34 -15.36 3.43
CA GLY A 31 9.40 -16.37 3.46
C GLY A 31 9.74 -16.91 4.86
N LYS A 32 9.07 -16.44 5.92
CA LYS A 32 9.15 -16.92 7.30
C LYS A 32 7.87 -17.61 7.76
N GLY A 33 6.89 -17.82 6.87
CA GLY A 33 5.62 -18.47 7.16
C GLY A 33 4.60 -17.59 7.89
N LYS A 34 4.83 -16.28 8.00
CA LYS A 34 3.88 -15.36 8.62
C LYS A 34 2.82 -14.95 7.60
N SER A 35 1.56 -15.15 7.96
CA SER A 35 0.40 -14.78 7.15
C SER A 35 0.15 -13.27 7.19
N HIS A 36 0.09 -12.67 6.00
CA HIS A 36 -0.30 -11.29 5.78
C HIS A 36 -1.66 -11.27 5.11
N GLY A 37 -2.69 -11.00 5.91
CA GLY A 37 -4.05 -10.90 5.41
C GLY A 37 -4.18 -9.77 4.40
N ILE A 38 -4.83 -10.05 3.26
CA ILE A 38 -5.27 -9.00 2.35
C ILE A 38 -6.41 -8.25 3.08
N PRO A 39 -6.23 -6.99 3.49
CA PRO A 39 -7.26 -6.28 4.25
C PRO A 39 -8.52 -6.17 3.39
N GLN A 40 -9.71 -6.52 3.91
CA GLN A 40 -10.94 -6.42 3.12
C GLN A 40 -11.19 -4.98 2.66
N GLN A 41 -11.80 -4.80 1.47
CA GLN A 41 -12.13 -3.48 0.93
C GLN A 41 -12.92 -2.62 1.92
N ALA A 42 -13.86 -3.23 2.66
CA ALA A 42 -14.63 -2.55 3.70
C ALA A 42 -13.74 -1.98 4.83
N VAL A 43 -12.65 -2.67 5.17
CA VAL A 43 -11.66 -2.21 6.16
C VAL A 43 -10.83 -1.04 5.61
N LEU A 44 -10.46 -1.07 4.33
CA LEU A 44 -9.75 0.06 3.72
C LEU A 44 -10.66 1.30 3.66
N ASN A 45 -11.92 1.13 3.26
CA ASN A 45 -12.89 2.21 3.21
C ASN A 45 -13.19 2.79 4.60
N SER A 46 -13.31 1.94 5.62
CA SER A 46 -13.55 2.41 6.99
C SER A 46 -12.36 3.21 7.53
N LYS A 47 -11.13 2.77 7.27
CA LYS A 47 -9.92 3.52 7.62
C LYS A 47 -9.85 4.86 6.89
N MET A 48 -10.26 4.92 5.63
CA MET A 48 -10.31 6.18 4.88
C MET A 48 -11.29 7.17 5.52
N THR A 49 -12.50 6.71 5.86
CA THR A 49 -13.50 7.53 6.57
C THR A 49 -12.98 8.00 7.93
N GLN A 50 -12.28 7.14 8.67
CA GLN A 50 -11.67 7.50 9.96
C GLN A 50 -10.60 8.58 9.81
N LEU A 51 -9.76 8.50 8.77
CA LEU A 51 -8.74 9.52 8.46
C LEU A 51 -9.37 10.86 8.11
N SER A 52 -10.41 10.88 7.28
CA SER A 52 -11.11 12.13 6.96
C SER A 52 -11.79 12.74 8.19
N HIS A 53 -12.34 11.91 9.08
CA HIS A 53 -12.93 12.38 10.34
C HIS A 53 -11.88 12.95 11.29
N SER A 54 -10.76 12.25 11.50
CA SER A 54 -9.69 12.72 12.37
C SER A 54 -9.07 14.03 11.88
N PHE A 55 -8.88 14.17 10.57
CA PHE A 55 -8.43 15.41 9.95
C PHE A 55 -9.40 16.57 10.24
N LYS A 56 -10.71 16.34 10.09
CA LYS A 56 -11.73 17.35 10.40
C LYS A 56 -11.65 17.81 11.86
N VAL A 57 -11.56 16.87 12.81
CA VAL A 57 -11.43 17.18 14.25
C VAL A 57 -10.15 17.97 14.53
N GLN A 58 -9.03 17.59 13.91
CA GLN A 58 -7.77 18.31 14.06
C GLN A 58 -7.86 19.75 13.54
N MET A 59 -8.50 19.96 12.39
CA MET A 59 -8.72 21.29 11.81
C MET A 59 -9.67 22.15 12.65
N GLU A 60 -10.71 21.56 13.23
CA GLU A 60 -11.60 22.24 14.18
C GLU A 60 -10.82 22.70 15.43
N ALA A 61 -9.97 21.85 15.99
CA ALA A 61 -9.13 22.19 17.14
C ALA A 61 -8.13 23.33 16.82
N LEU A 62 -7.51 23.33 15.64
CA LEU A 62 -6.65 24.43 15.19
C LEU A 62 -7.44 25.74 15.00
N GLY A 63 -8.67 25.66 14.50
CA GLY A 63 -9.58 26.80 14.40
C GLY A 63 -9.93 27.41 15.76
N VAL A 64 -10.22 26.56 16.75
CA VAL A 64 -10.45 26.99 18.14
C VAL A 64 -9.21 27.66 18.72
N LEU A 65 -8.03 27.05 18.56
CA LEU A 65 -6.78 27.61 19.04
C LEU A 65 -6.49 28.99 18.45
N LYS A 66 -6.65 29.13 17.11
CA LYS A 66 -6.50 30.41 16.42
C LYS A 66 -7.40 31.49 17.01
N LYS A 67 -8.67 31.17 17.28
CA LYS A 67 -9.63 32.09 17.89
C LYS A 67 -9.16 32.52 19.28
N THR A 68 -8.80 31.56 20.13
CA THR A 68 -8.33 31.84 21.50
C THR A 68 -7.09 32.74 21.53
N LEU A 69 -6.09 32.48 20.68
CA LEU A 69 -4.88 33.31 20.60
C LEU A 69 -5.20 34.73 20.11
N THR A 70 -6.07 34.85 19.11
CA THR A 70 -6.51 36.16 18.58
C THR A 70 -7.20 37.00 19.66
N GLU A 71 -8.06 36.38 20.46
CA GLU A 71 -8.83 37.04 21.53
C GLU A 71 -7.96 37.42 22.74
N SER A 72 -6.93 36.63 23.04
CA SER A 72 -6.14 36.78 24.28
C SER A 72 -5.09 37.89 24.23
N ALA A 73 -4.60 38.26 23.04
CA ALA A 73 -3.48 39.20 22.87
C ALA A 73 -3.81 40.44 21.99
N GLY A 74 -5.06 40.64 21.60
CA GLY A 74 -5.45 41.74 20.69
C GLY A 74 -5.08 41.51 19.22
N GLY A 75 -4.81 40.27 18.85
CA GLY A 75 -4.36 39.85 17.53
C GLY A 75 -3.28 38.76 17.62
N LEU A 76 -3.02 38.07 16.50
CA LEU A 76 -1.95 37.07 16.43
C LEU A 76 -0.58 37.72 16.24
N SER A 77 0.38 37.35 17.08
CA SER A 77 1.80 37.62 16.87
C SER A 77 2.34 36.88 15.63
N SER A 78 3.52 37.30 15.15
CA SER A 78 4.18 36.64 14.01
C SER A 78 4.50 35.17 14.29
N SER A 79 5.02 34.85 15.48
CA SER A 79 5.32 33.46 15.88
C SER A 79 4.06 32.61 16.02
N GLU A 80 2.95 33.15 16.54
CA GLU A 80 1.68 32.42 16.58
C GLU A 80 1.13 32.11 15.19
N LYS A 81 1.29 33.04 14.22
CA LYS A 81 0.93 32.78 12.81
C LYS A 81 1.78 31.67 12.22
N ILE A 82 3.10 31.75 12.37
CA ILE A 82 4.04 30.72 11.86
C ILE A 82 3.72 29.35 12.46
N TYR A 83 3.44 29.29 13.76
CA TYR A 83 3.05 28.06 14.44
C TYR A 83 1.73 27.49 13.88
N LEU A 84 0.68 28.30 13.78
CA LEU A 84 -0.63 27.85 13.29
C LEU A 84 -0.56 27.37 11.83
N ASP A 85 0.13 28.11 10.96
CA ASP A 85 0.31 27.74 9.55
C ASP A 85 1.11 26.44 9.41
N SER A 86 2.18 26.30 10.22
CA SER A 86 3.00 25.07 10.26
C SER A 86 2.19 23.86 10.77
N ALA A 87 1.37 24.04 11.81
CA ALA A 87 0.53 22.99 12.35
C ALA A 87 -0.55 22.56 11.34
N GLN A 88 -1.14 23.50 10.62
CA GLN A 88 -2.07 23.22 9.54
C GLN A 88 -1.40 22.48 8.37
N ALA A 89 -0.23 22.94 7.92
CA ALA A 89 0.53 22.29 6.86
C ALA A 89 0.92 20.85 7.25
N LEU A 90 1.34 20.63 8.49
CA LEU A 90 1.69 19.31 9.01
C LEU A 90 0.47 18.36 9.04
N ALA A 91 -0.70 18.86 9.45
CA ALA A 91 -1.94 18.10 9.45
C ALA A 91 -2.32 17.66 8.03
N ILE A 92 -2.29 18.59 7.06
CA ILE A 92 -2.59 18.32 5.65
C ILE A 92 -1.65 17.26 5.08
N VAL A 93 -0.34 17.45 5.25
CA VAL A 93 0.70 16.55 4.70
C VAL A 93 0.60 15.16 5.31
N SER A 94 0.35 15.06 6.62
CA SER A 94 0.22 13.77 7.31
C SER A 94 -1.04 13.02 6.87
N THR A 95 -2.18 13.71 6.72
CA THR A 95 -3.42 13.11 6.24
C THR A 95 -3.28 12.65 4.79
N ALA A 96 -2.76 13.49 3.90
CA ALA A 96 -2.48 13.12 2.52
C ALA A 96 -1.50 11.93 2.44
N GLY A 97 -0.48 11.93 3.29
CA GLY A 97 0.40 10.80 3.63
C GLY A 97 -0.35 9.48 3.78
N ALA A 98 -1.25 9.46 4.76
CA ALA A 98 -2.03 8.28 5.12
C ALA A 98 -3.05 7.88 4.04
N GLU A 99 -3.79 8.84 3.47
CA GLU A 99 -4.77 8.58 2.40
C GLU A 99 -4.12 7.95 1.18
N PHE A 100 -2.95 8.45 0.79
CA PHE A 100 -2.18 7.88 -0.31
C PHE A 100 -1.77 6.43 0.00
N GLN A 101 -1.20 6.16 1.17
CA GLN A 101 -0.82 4.81 1.57
C GLN A 101 -2.01 3.83 1.56
N LEU A 102 -3.20 4.27 1.98
CA LEU A 102 -4.43 3.47 1.90
C LEU A 102 -4.84 3.20 0.45
N ALA A 103 -4.84 4.23 -0.40
CA ALA A 103 -5.19 4.09 -1.82
C ALA A 103 -4.25 3.09 -2.52
N MET A 104 -2.96 3.13 -2.20
CA MET A 104 -1.99 2.19 -2.75
C MET A 104 -2.19 0.77 -2.24
N THR A 105 -2.52 0.61 -0.96
CA THR A 105 -2.86 -0.69 -0.38
C THR A 105 -4.07 -1.29 -1.10
N ASN A 106 -5.07 -0.46 -1.41
CA ASN A 106 -6.23 -0.86 -2.19
C ASN A 106 -5.84 -1.34 -3.60
N VAL A 107 -5.01 -0.57 -4.32
CA VAL A 107 -4.55 -0.96 -5.67
C VAL A 107 -3.77 -2.28 -5.63
N ILE A 108 -2.88 -2.47 -4.65
CA ILE A 108 -2.14 -3.74 -4.47
C ILE A 108 -3.11 -4.89 -4.24
N GLN A 109 -4.14 -4.69 -3.40
CA GLN A 109 -5.16 -5.69 -3.16
C GLN A 109 -5.92 -6.08 -4.45
N VAL A 110 -6.26 -5.11 -5.30
CA VAL A 110 -6.93 -5.39 -6.58
C VAL A 110 -6.09 -6.33 -7.44
N TYR A 111 -4.78 -6.09 -7.52
CA TYR A 111 -3.87 -6.96 -8.27
C TYR A 111 -3.71 -8.35 -7.64
N GLN A 112 -3.60 -8.44 -6.31
CA GLN A 112 -3.57 -9.73 -5.61
C GLN A 112 -4.84 -10.55 -5.83
N ASN A 113 -6.01 -9.90 -5.80
CA ASN A 113 -7.28 -10.54 -6.12
C ASN A 113 -7.31 -11.01 -7.59
N GLY A 114 -6.75 -10.22 -8.51
CA GLY A 114 -6.61 -10.60 -9.91
C GLY A 114 -5.77 -11.87 -10.10
N ILE A 115 -4.65 -12.00 -9.38
CA ILE A 115 -3.83 -13.22 -9.39
C ILE A 115 -4.65 -14.42 -8.89
N LYS A 116 -5.31 -14.28 -7.75
CA LYS A 116 -6.16 -15.34 -7.18
C LYS A 116 -7.28 -15.76 -8.15
N GLU A 117 -7.90 -14.81 -8.84
CA GLU A 117 -8.96 -15.11 -9.80
C GLU A 117 -8.41 -15.87 -11.02
N THR A 118 -7.20 -15.54 -11.48
CA THR A 118 -6.56 -16.29 -12.58
C THR A 118 -6.22 -17.74 -12.19
N GLU A 119 -5.76 -17.96 -10.96
CA GLU A 119 -5.52 -19.31 -10.42
C GLU A 119 -6.83 -20.10 -10.29
N ASN A 120 -7.88 -19.47 -9.76
CA ASN A 120 -9.21 -20.09 -9.66
C ASN A 120 -9.76 -20.47 -11.03
N LEU A 121 -9.61 -19.59 -12.03
CA LEU A 121 -10.04 -19.83 -13.40
C LEU A 121 -9.32 -21.05 -13.98
N TRP A 122 -7.99 -21.11 -13.83
CA TRP A 122 -7.20 -22.26 -14.27
C TRP A 122 -7.67 -23.57 -13.61
N MET A 123 -7.74 -23.59 -12.28
CA MET A 123 -8.11 -24.78 -11.52
C MET A 123 -9.53 -25.27 -11.83
N LYS A 124 -10.49 -24.34 -11.93
CA LYS A 124 -11.88 -24.67 -12.24
C LYS A 124 -12.01 -25.23 -13.65
N THR A 125 -11.47 -24.53 -14.66
CA THR A 125 -11.59 -24.98 -16.05
C THR A 125 -10.86 -26.29 -16.29
N LEU A 126 -9.69 -26.50 -15.68
CA LEU A 126 -8.98 -27.78 -15.76
C LEU A 126 -9.81 -28.90 -15.12
N SER A 127 -10.41 -28.67 -13.95
CA SER A 127 -11.30 -29.64 -13.31
C SER A 127 -12.51 -29.98 -14.17
N ASP A 128 -13.17 -28.97 -14.74
CA ASP A 128 -14.33 -29.14 -15.62
C ASP A 128 -13.94 -29.92 -16.90
N ALA A 129 -12.78 -29.59 -17.50
CA ALA A 129 -12.29 -30.26 -18.69
C ALA A 129 -11.96 -31.74 -18.44
N VAL A 130 -11.35 -32.06 -17.29
CA VAL A 130 -11.10 -33.45 -16.88
C VAL A 130 -12.39 -34.21 -16.63
N ALA A 131 -13.40 -33.57 -16.03
CA ALA A 131 -14.70 -34.19 -15.80
C ALA A 131 -15.45 -34.49 -17.10
N VAL A 132 -15.45 -33.54 -18.05
CA VAL A 132 -16.06 -33.72 -19.38
C VAL A 132 -15.30 -34.77 -20.19
N GLY A 133 -13.97 -34.71 -20.18
CA GLY A 133 -13.06 -35.64 -20.84
C GLY A 133 -12.78 -36.91 -20.04
N SER A 134 -13.74 -37.42 -19.25
CA SER A 134 -13.52 -38.55 -18.33
C SER A 134 -13.02 -39.86 -18.97
N GLN A 135 -13.15 -39.99 -20.30
CA GLN A 135 -12.64 -41.14 -21.08
C GLN A 135 -11.26 -40.89 -21.71
N LEU A 136 -10.74 -39.67 -21.60
CA LEU A 136 -9.44 -39.26 -22.13
C LEU A 136 -8.37 -39.40 -21.06
N GLU A 137 -7.15 -39.69 -21.49
CA GLU A 137 -5.99 -39.57 -20.64
C GLU A 137 -5.74 -38.09 -20.29
N LYS A 138 -5.15 -37.83 -19.11
CA LYS A 138 -4.93 -36.44 -18.65
C LYS A 138 -4.20 -35.59 -19.69
N TRP A 139 -3.19 -36.14 -20.34
CA TRP A 139 -2.40 -35.41 -21.35
C TRP A 139 -3.22 -35.03 -22.59
N GLU A 140 -4.23 -35.82 -22.97
CA GLU A 140 -5.14 -35.50 -24.09
C GLU A 140 -6.03 -34.31 -23.75
N VAL A 141 -6.51 -34.24 -22.50
CA VAL A 141 -7.24 -33.07 -21.98
C VAL A 141 -6.35 -31.83 -22.00
N TYR A 142 -5.09 -31.94 -21.54
CA TYR A 142 -4.13 -30.83 -21.61
C TYR A 142 -3.85 -30.38 -23.04
N ALA A 143 -3.65 -31.32 -23.98
CA ALA A 143 -3.42 -31.00 -25.38
C ALA A 143 -4.63 -30.31 -26.03
N ALA A 144 -5.85 -30.73 -25.69
CA ALA A 144 -7.07 -30.08 -26.14
C ALA A 144 -7.19 -28.64 -25.62
N LEU A 145 -6.92 -28.42 -24.33
CA LEU A 145 -6.89 -27.08 -23.73
C LEU A 145 -5.80 -26.20 -24.35
N GLU A 146 -4.60 -26.74 -24.56
CA GLU A 146 -3.49 -26.05 -25.21
C GLU A 146 -3.81 -25.67 -26.66
N SER A 147 -4.56 -26.50 -27.40
CA SER A 147 -4.95 -26.22 -28.79
C SER A 147 -5.79 -24.95 -28.96
N VAL A 148 -6.49 -24.53 -27.91
CA VAL A 148 -7.26 -23.28 -27.85
C VAL A 148 -6.55 -22.17 -27.06
N GLY A 149 -5.27 -22.38 -26.74
CA GLY A 149 -4.43 -21.44 -26.00
C GLY A 149 -4.68 -21.40 -24.49
N PHE A 150 -5.48 -22.31 -23.94
CA PHE A 150 -5.77 -22.41 -22.51
C PHE A 150 -4.66 -23.19 -21.80
N THR A 151 -3.51 -22.53 -21.59
CA THR A 151 -2.37 -23.10 -20.87
C THR A 151 -2.20 -22.42 -19.51
N GLU A 152 -1.59 -23.11 -18.55
CA GLU A 152 -1.31 -22.55 -17.22
C GLU A 152 -0.51 -21.24 -17.32
N ASN A 153 0.47 -21.20 -18.23
CA ASN A 153 1.26 -19.99 -18.46
C ASN A 153 0.42 -18.84 -19.01
N ASN A 154 -0.51 -19.09 -19.95
CA ASN A 154 -1.35 -18.03 -20.52
C ASN A 154 -2.41 -17.53 -19.54
N ILE A 155 -2.97 -18.41 -18.72
CA ILE A 155 -4.07 -18.08 -17.80
C ILE A 155 -3.55 -17.52 -16.48
N VAL A 156 -2.47 -18.09 -15.91
CA VAL A 156 -1.93 -17.70 -14.61
C VAL A 156 -0.61 -16.95 -14.77
N GLY A 157 0.35 -17.53 -15.49
CA GLY A 157 1.72 -17.02 -15.57
C GLY A 157 1.83 -15.58 -16.08
N ILE A 158 1.36 -15.33 -17.31
CA ILE A 158 1.43 -14.01 -17.96
C ILE A 158 0.67 -12.94 -17.17
N PRO A 159 -0.60 -13.15 -16.75
CA PRO A 159 -1.30 -12.18 -15.92
C PRO A 159 -0.62 -11.92 -14.57
N THR A 160 -0.11 -12.96 -13.91
CA THR A 160 0.61 -12.81 -12.63
C THR A 160 1.85 -11.94 -12.77
N GLN A 161 2.64 -12.13 -13.83
CA GLN A 161 3.80 -11.28 -14.11
C GLN A 161 3.38 -9.82 -14.33
N LEU A 162 2.31 -9.58 -15.11
CA LEU A 162 1.79 -8.24 -15.34
C LEU A 162 1.33 -7.56 -14.04
N TYR A 163 0.55 -8.27 -13.22
CA TYR A 163 0.05 -7.76 -11.95
C TYR A 163 1.17 -7.51 -10.96
N GLN A 164 2.17 -8.39 -10.91
CA GLN A 164 3.35 -8.19 -10.07
C GLN A 164 4.13 -6.93 -10.48
N HIS A 165 4.37 -6.75 -11.78
CA HIS A 165 5.02 -5.54 -12.29
C HIS A 165 4.25 -4.27 -11.88
N LYS A 166 2.92 -4.29 -11.99
CA LYS A 166 2.08 -3.16 -11.58
C LYS A 166 2.16 -2.92 -10.07
N MET A 167 2.14 -3.96 -9.24
CA MET A 167 2.32 -3.81 -7.79
C MET A 167 3.67 -3.20 -7.43
N ASP A 168 4.73 -3.52 -8.16
CA ASP A 168 6.06 -2.94 -7.91
C ASP A 168 6.15 -1.47 -8.35
N GLN A 169 5.50 -1.09 -9.46
CA GLN A 169 5.32 0.31 -9.84
C GLN A 169 4.57 1.11 -8.77
N VAL A 170 3.50 0.52 -8.20
CA VAL A 170 2.76 1.11 -7.10
C VAL A 170 3.69 1.29 -5.91
N LYS A 171 4.40 0.26 -5.43
CA LYS A 171 5.35 0.38 -4.31
C LYS A 171 6.38 1.50 -4.50
N GLN A 172 6.99 1.61 -5.68
CA GLN A 172 7.93 2.68 -5.99
C GLN A 172 7.31 4.08 -5.88
N MET A 173 6.05 4.23 -6.30
CA MET A 173 5.32 5.48 -6.11
C MET A 173 5.08 5.76 -4.61
N SER A 174 4.92 4.72 -3.78
CA SER A 174 4.73 4.84 -2.33
C SER A 174 5.95 5.48 -1.70
N ASP A 175 7.12 4.97 -2.07
CA ASP A 175 8.38 5.38 -1.49
C ASP A 175 8.70 6.82 -1.88
N LYS A 176 8.43 7.22 -3.13
CA LYS A 176 8.54 8.62 -3.57
C LYS A 176 7.64 9.55 -2.78
N PHE A 177 6.39 9.16 -2.56
CA PHE A 177 5.44 9.99 -1.81
C PHE A 177 5.82 10.08 -0.32
N LYS A 178 6.26 8.98 0.30
CA LYS A 178 6.78 8.99 1.68
C LYS A 178 8.02 9.88 1.81
N GLN A 179 8.90 9.86 0.82
CA GLN A 179 10.05 10.76 0.79
C GLN A 179 9.61 12.22 0.72
N LEU A 180 8.68 12.56 -0.16
CA LEU A 180 8.13 13.91 -0.27
C LEU A 180 7.46 14.35 1.04
N GLU A 181 6.64 13.47 1.65
CA GLU A 181 6.01 13.72 2.95
C GLU A 181 7.05 14.03 4.03
N ARG A 182 8.14 13.26 4.08
CA ARG A 182 9.26 13.47 5.01
C ARG A 182 9.96 14.81 4.75
N GLU A 183 10.31 15.12 3.51
CA GLU A 183 10.99 16.37 3.15
C GLU A 183 10.15 17.60 3.53
N ILE A 184 8.83 17.55 3.31
CA ILE A 184 7.93 18.64 3.73
C ILE A 184 7.91 18.76 5.25
N LYS A 185 7.81 17.64 5.99
CA LYS A 185 7.84 17.63 7.46
C LYS A 185 9.14 18.19 8.02
N GLU A 186 10.28 17.81 7.43
CA GLU A 186 11.61 18.33 7.79
C GLU A 186 11.68 19.84 7.57
N LYS A 187 11.19 20.35 6.42
CA LYS A 187 11.18 21.78 6.14
C LYS A 187 10.28 22.58 7.08
N ILE A 188 9.13 22.03 7.48
CA ILE A 188 8.28 22.64 8.51
C ILE A 188 9.02 22.69 9.86
N SER A 189 9.71 21.61 10.23
CA SER A 189 10.50 21.57 11.47
C SER A 189 11.66 22.57 11.46
N GLU A 190 12.36 22.72 10.33
CA GLU A 190 13.41 23.73 10.16
C GLU A 190 12.86 25.15 10.31
N LEU A 191 11.68 25.44 9.74
CA LEU A 191 11.02 26.74 9.86
C LEU A 191 10.71 27.08 11.33
N LEU A 192 10.13 26.12 12.07
CA LEU A 192 9.81 26.29 13.49
C LEU A 192 11.06 26.48 14.37
N ALA A 193 12.14 25.74 14.09
CA ALA A 193 13.39 25.87 14.81
C ALA A 193 14.02 27.26 14.61
N ARG A 194 14.04 27.76 13.37
CA ARG A 194 14.55 29.10 13.06
C ARG A 194 13.74 30.22 13.70
N ASP A 195 12.41 30.10 13.73
CA ASP A 195 11.57 31.10 14.43
C ASP A 195 11.88 31.13 15.93
N ALA A 196 12.08 29.96 16.55
CA ALA A 196 12.44 29.86 17.96
C ALA A 196 13.83 30.47 18.25
N GLU A 197 14.82 30.25 17.39
CA GLU A 197 16.17 30.86 17.50
C GLU A 197 16.10 32.39 17.40
N LEU A 198 15.42 32.93 16.38
CA LEU A 198 15.25 34.37 16.19
C LEU A 198 14.52 35.02 17.38
N ALA A 199 13.52 34.35 17.94
CA ALA A 199 12.81 34.82 19.12
C ALA A 199 13.69 34.85 20.40
N GLN A 200 14.78 34.07 20.45
CA GLN A 200 15.77 34.13 21.53
C GLN A 200 16.79 35.24 21.30
N GLU A 201 17.29 35.41 20.07
CA GLU A 201 18.23 36.48 19.71
C GLU A 201 17.67 37.88 19.98
N LEU A 202 16.37 38.09 19.76
CA LEU A 202 15.70 39.37 20.01
C LEU A 202 15.43 39.66 21.50
N LYS A 203 15.65 38.68 22.40
CA LYS A 203 15.49 38.83 23.85
C LYS A 203 16.81 39.11 24.58
N GLY A 204 17.94 38.92 23.91
CA GLY A 204 19.29 39.24 24.42
C GLY A 204 19.71 40.66 24.05
#